data_AF-A0A2M7RR43-F1
#
_entry.id   AF-A0A2M7RR43-F1
#
_cell.length_a   1.000
_cell.length_b   1.000
_cell.length_c   1.000
_cell.angle_alpha   90.00
_cell.angle_beta   90.00
_cell.angle_gamma   90.00
#
_symmetry.space_group_name_H-M   'P 1'
#
loop_
_entity.id
_entity.type
_entity.pdbx_description
1 polymer ?
#
loop_
_entity_poly.entity_id
_entity_poly.type
_entity_poly.pdbx_seq_one_letter_code
_entity_poly.pdbx_strand_id
1 'polypeptide(L)'
;MSVPSIIQDVIEVINQKLELSPKSDRVLSISLWDFLDDHGEKIPKDDLVKVLRRLEEDEVIKLTLTDHLNRLGRKAEDKVEFEIDRDKFSGFYNQHKKPVAPKVVSDTTILYRVSYSEQSREILINGFLLAKPDFGLENEIVFGYIYQHPNERLSKAQIEQDLHISIGKSFHKIVENLGFRGDLRKTFFDISKTYIRFRNPVTKKGLDSLNIETLKLPLTN
;
A
#
# COMPACT_ATOMS: atom_id res chain seq x y z
N MET A 1 9.62 1.31 33.38
CA MET A 1 8.70 2.46 33.32
C MET A 1 7.85 2.30 32.07
N SER A 2 6.54 2.54 32.13
CA SER A 2 5.70 2.49 30.93
C SER A 2 6.17 3.55 29.94
N VAL A 3 6.27 3.16 28.68
CA VAL A 3 6.60 4.07 27.59
C VAL A 3 5.38 4.99 27.39
N PRO A 4 5.56 6.33 27.28
CA PRO A 4 4.46 7.23 26.95
C PRO A 4 3.72 6.76 25.70
N SER A 5 2.37 6.77 25.71
CA SER A 5 1.54 6.30 24.58
C SER A 5 1.95 6.92 23.26
N ILE A 6 2.32 8.20 23.29
CA ILE A 6 2.72 8.99 22.13
C ILE A 6 3.97 8.44 21.43
N ILE A 7 4.91 7.82 22.16
CA ILE A 7 6.08 7.15 21.54
C ILE A 7 5.60 5.94 20.75
N GLN A 8 4.63 5.20 21.29
CA GLN A 8 4.08 4.01 20.64
C GLN A 8 3.35 4.36 19.35
N ASP A 9 2.61 5.46 19.35
CA ASP A 9 1.89 5.94 18.16
C ASP A 9 2.88 6.40 17.08
N VAL A 10 3.93 7.12 17.46
CA VAL A 10 4.99 7.54 16.52
C VAL A 10 5.73 6.34 15.92
N ILE A 11 6.19 5.37 16.73
CA ILE A 11 6.91 4.21 16.19
C ILE A 11 6.00 3.30 15.35
N GLU A 12 4.70 3.26 15.61
CA GLU A 12 3.74 2.54 14.77
C GLU A 12 3.64 3.17 13.37
N VAL A 13 3.54 4.49 13.28
CA VAL A 13 3.55 5.22 12.00
C VAL A 13 4.85 4.97 11.24
N ILE A 14 5.99 4.99 11.93
CA ILE A 14 7.30 4.69 11.32
C ILE A 14 7.34 3.25 10.81
N ASN A 15 6.87 2.27 11.60
CA ASN A 15 6.84 0.86 11.21
C ASN A 15 5.97 0.63 9.97
N GLN A 16 4.76 1.20 9.94
CA GLN A 16 3.85 1.09 8.79
C GLN A 16 4.50 1.64 7.51
N LYS A 17 5.20 2.76 7.60
CA LYS A 17 5.94 3.31 6.45
C LYS A 17 7.12 2.43 6.06
N LEU A 18 7.89 1.90 7.02
CA LEU A 18 9.00 0.98 6.76
C LEU A 18 8.58 -0.32 6.05
N GLU A 19 7.42 -0.87 6.41
CA GLU A 19 6.86 -2.09 5.80
C GLU A 19 6.50 -1.87 4.32
N LEU A 20 6.14 -0.63 3.96
CA LEU A 20 5.83 -0.23 2.60
C LEU A 20 7.08 0.20 1.81
N SER A 21 8.16 0.60 2.48
CA SER A 21 9.39 1.06 1.84
C SER A 21 10.32 -0.09 1.39
N PRO A 22 10.93 -0.02 0.20
CA PRO A 22 11.92 -0.98 -0.29
C PRO A 22 13.03 -1.25 0.73
N LYS A 23 13.43 -2.52 0.90
CA LYS A 23 14.49 -2.89 1.87
C LYS A 23 15.84 -2.21 1.63
N SER A 24 16.09 -1.76 0.40
CA SER A 24 17.28 -0.98 0.01
C SER A 24 17.26 0.45 0.56
N ASP A 25 16.09 0.99 0.87
CA ASP A 25 15.94 2.37 1.29
C ASP A 25 16.40 2.53 2.73
N ARG A 26 17.42 3.38 2.89
CA ARG A 26 17.99 3.75 4.18
C ARG A 26 17.35 5.01 4.75
N VAL A 27 16.76 5.85 3.90
CA VAL A 27 16.12 7.10 4.30
C VAL A 27 14.61 6.94 4.15
N LEU A 28 13.88 7.30 5.20
CA LEU A 28 12.43 7.31 5.21
C LEU A 28 11.93 8.75 5.26
N SER A 29 10.98 9.07 4.40
CA SER A 29 10.34 10.38 4.32
C SER A 29 8.87 10.25 4.70
N ILE A 30 8.46 10.92 5.78
CA ILE A 30 7.09 10.84 6.31
C ILE A 30 6.49 12.24 6.39
N SER A 31 5.27 12.41 5.89
CA SER A 31 4.53 13.67 6.06
C SER A 31 4.25 13.88 7.54
N LEU A 32 4.38 15.11 8.04
CA LEU A 32 4.00 15.40 9.42
C LEU A 32 2.53 15.04 9.67
N TRP A 33 1.67 15.09 8.64
CA TRP A 33 0.24 14.74 8.73
C TRP A 33 -0.03 13.26 8.99
N ASP A 34 0.91 12.38 8.70
CA ASP A 34 0.76 10.94 8.91
C ASP A 34 0.92 10.54 10.39
N PHE A 35 1.47 11.43 11.23
CA PHE A 35 1.62 11.20 12.67
C PHE A 35 0.30 11.47 13.40
N LEU A 36 -0.55 10.45 13.41
CA LEU A 36 -1.81 10.40 14.14
C LEU A 36 -1.70 9.49 15.36
N ASP A 37 -2.47 9.78 16.40
CA ASP A 37 -2.63 8.89 17.55
C ASP A 37 -3.65 7.77 17.26
N ASP A 38 -3.95 6.96 18.28
CA ASP A 38 -4.91 5.85 18.17
C ASP A 38 -6.38 6.29 18.02
N HIS A 39 -6.68 7.57 18.20
CA HIS A 39 -7.98 8.17 17.94
C HIS A 39 -8.07 8.83 16.56
N GLY A 40 -6.97 8.82 15.79
CA GLY A 40 -6.88 9.49 14.49
C GLY A 40 -6.68 11.01 14.61
N GLU A 41 -6.35 11.51 15.80
CA GLU A 41 -6.01 12.91 16.02
C GLU A 41 -4.53 13.14 15.75
N LYS A 42 -4.16 14.36 15.35
CA LYS A 42 -2.77 14.67 15.05
C LYS A 42 -1.98 14.78 16.35
N ILE A 43 -0.86 14.07 16.40
CA ILE A 43 0.09 14.20 17.50
C ILE A 43 0.58 15.66 17.54
N PRO A 44 0.56 16.35 18.70
CA PRO A 44 1.09 17.70 18.82
C PRO A 44 2.55 17.77 18.34
N LYS A 45 2.90 18.85 17.63
CA LYS A 45 4.21 18.95 16.98
C LYS A 45 5.36 18.91 17.99
N ASP A 46 5.22 19.60 19.10
CA ASP A 46 6.24 19.64 20.15
C ASP A 46 6.48 18.25 20.76
N ASP A 47 5.44 17.43 20.87
CA ASP A 47 5.55 16.07 21.37
C ASP A 47 6.19 15.16 20.32
N LEU A 48 5.78 15.27 19.06
CA LEU A 48 6.44 14.57 17.95
C LEU A 48 7.94 14.87 17.90
N VAL A 49 8.34 16.14 18.07
CA VAL A 49 9.75 16.55 18.10
C VAL A 49 10.49 15.87 19.25
N LYS A 50 9.94 15.89 20.47
CA LYS A 50 10.55 15.22 21.63
C LYS A 50 10.73 13.72 21.40
N VAL A 51 9.72 13.06 20.81
CA VAL A 51 9.81 11.63 20.51
C VAL A 51 10.89 11.35 19.47
N LEU A 52 10.90 12.08 18.35
CA LEU A 52 11.88 11.87 17.28
C LEU A 52 13.31 12.13 17.77
N ARG A 53 13.51 13.15 18.61
CA ARG A 53 14.81 13.40 19.25
C ARG A 53 15.23 12.28 20.19
N ARG A 54 14.30 11.75 20.98
CA ARG A 54 14.57 10.59 21.83
C ARG A 54 14.95 9.35 21.01
N LEU A 55 14.25 9.08 19.90
CA LEU A 55 14.60 7.97 19.00
C LEU A 55 15.98 8.16 18.36
N GLU A 56 16.39 9.41 18.11
CA GLU A 56 17.73 9.74 17.63
C GLU A 56 18.80 9.54 18.73
N GLU A 57 18.52 9.95 19.97
CA GLU A 57 19.38 9.71 21.14
C GLU A 57 19.57 8.22 21.43
N ASP A 58 18.52 7.42 21.25
CA ASP A 58 18.55 5.96 21.39
C ASP A 58 19.21 5.25 20.17
N GLU A 59 19.77 6.01 19.22
CA GLU A 59 20.39 5.55 17.96
C GLU A 59 19.48 4.66 17.08
N VAL A 60 18.17 4.80 17.22
CA VAL A 60 17.17 4.04 16.48
C VAL A 60 16.98 4.64 15.08
N ILE A 61 17.01 5.97 15.01
CA ILE A 61 16.95 6.76 13.78
C ILE A 61 18.04 7.82 13.79
N LYS A 62 18.28 8.43 12.64
CA LYS A 62 19.11 9.63 12.52
C LYS A 62 18.37 10.67 11.70
N LEU A 63 18.01 11.80 12.30
CA LEU A 63 17.22 12.82 11.63
C LEU A 63 18.09 13.52 10.57
N THR A 64 17.57 13.63 9.34
CA THR A 64 18.30 14.22 8.20
C THR A 64 17.64 15.50 7.69
N LEU A 65 16.30 15.59 7.74
CA LEU A 65 15.55 16.79 7.39
C LEU A 65 14.60 17.18 8.53
N THR A 66 14.94 18.22 9.27
CA THR A 66 14.17 18.69 10.44
C THR A 66 13.64 20.12 10.31
N ASP A 67 13.87 20.80 9.20
CA ASP A 67 13.51 22.22 9.03
C ASP A 67 12.02 22.48 9.27
N HIS A 68 11.19 21.51 8.91
CA HIS A 68 9.75 21.58 9.10
C HIS A 68 9.35 21.39 10.56
N LEU A 69 10.13 20.71 11.39
CA LEU A 69 9.80 20.42 12.79
C LEU A 69 9.80 21.66 13.69
N ASN A 70 10.61 22.67 13.37
CA ASN A 70 10.75 23.88 14.19
C ASN A 70 9.82 25.04 13.75
N ARG A 71 9.09 24.88 12.64
CA ARG A 71 8.17 25.93 12.15
C ARG A 71 6.88 25.97 12.97
N LEU A 72 6.26 27.15 13.09
CA LEU A 72 4.92 27.27 13.64
C LEU A 72 3.89 26.62 12.71
N GLY A 73 3.02 25.77 13.27
CA GLY A 73 1.96 25.07 12.54
C GLY A 73 2.42 23.87 11.72
N ARG A 74 1.51 23.30 10.93
CA ARG A 74 1.76 22.21 9.97
C ARG A 74 1.23 22.62 8.60
N LYS A 75 2.06 22.52 7.58
CA LYS A 75 1.67 22.69 6.16
C LYS A 75 1.59 21.33 5.47
N ALA A 76 0.89 21.26 4.34
CA ALA A 76 0.66 20.00 3.64
C ALA A 76 1.98 19.37 3.13
N GLU A 77 2.94 20.22 2.77
CA GLU A 77 4.27 19.86 2.29
C GLU A 77 5.27 19.53 3.41
N ASP A 78 4.90 19.73 4.68
CA ASP A 78 5.82 19.49 5.79
C ASP A 78 6.08 17.99 5.95
N LYS A 79 7.34 17.62 5.86
CA LYS A 79 7.83 16.25 6.03
C LYS A 79 9.03 16.21 6.97
N VAL A 80 9.26 15.03 7.54
CA VAL A 80 10.48 14.69 8.26
C VAL A 80 11.18 13.56 7.54
N GLU A 81 12.51 13.65 7.45
CA GLU A 81 13.33 12.58 6.88
C GLU A 81 14.33 12.09 7.91
N PHE A 82 14.50 10.77 7.97
CA PHE A 82 15.49 10.15 8.84
C PHE A 82 16.09 8.91 8.18
N GLU A 83 17.38 8.72 8.43
CA GLU A 83 18.05 7.46 8.15
C GLU A 83 17.70 6.45 9.25
N ILE A 84 17.47 5.19 8.87
CA ILE A 84 16.97 4.17 9.77
C ILE A 84 17.73 2.86 9.64
N ASP A 85 18.25 2.39 10.76
CA ASP A 85 18.76 1.03 10.89
C ASP A 85 17.55 0.13 11.18
N ARG A 86 17.15 -0.66 10.17
CA ARG A 86 15.94 -1.50 10.25
C ARG A 86 16.05 -2.57 11.34
N ASP A 87 17.24 -3.08 11.62
CA ASP A 87 17.44 -4.13 12.62
C ASP A 87 17.33 -3.53 14.03
N LYS A 88 18.01 -2.39 14.27
CA LYS A 88 17.86 -1.64 15.53
C LYS A 88 16.42 -1.19 15.75
N PHE A 89 15.78 -0.63 14.73
CA PHE A 89 14.39 -0.20 14.81
C PHE A 89 13.44 -1.37 15.10
N SER A 90 13.61 -2.51 14.44
CA SER A 90 12.79 -3.70 14.71
C SER A 90 12.93 -4.17 16.16
N GLY A 91 14.14 -4.17 16.71
CA GLY A 91 14.39 -4.45 18.12
C GLY A 91 13.66 -3.47 19.04
N PHE A 92 13.80 -2.17 18.79
CA PHE A 92 13.14 -1.12 19.56
C PHE A 92 11.61 -1.22 19.49
N TYR A 93 11.06 -1.38 18.29
CA TYR A 93 9.63 -1.52 18.05
C TYR A 93 9.05 -2.72 18.79
N ASN A 94 9.72 -3.89 18.75
CA ASN A 94 9.23 -5.07 19.45
C ASN A 94 9.23 -4.92 20.98
N GLN A 95 10.13 -4.11 21.54
CA GLN A 95 10.17 -3.81 22.97
C GLN A 95 9.10 -2.78 23.39
N HIS A 96 8.75 -1.85 22.52
CA HIS A 96 7.94 -0.67 22.87
C HIS A 96 6.54 -0.67 22.27
N LYS A 97 6.24 -1.55 21.30
CA LYS A 97 4.90 -1.69 20.72
C LYS A 97 3.89 -1.98 21.83
N LYS A 98 2.68 -1.41 21.71
CA LYS A 98 1.54 -1.77 22.57
C LYS A 98 1.45 -3.31 22.55
N PRO A 99 1.24 -3.99 23.69
CA PRO A 99 0.92 -5.41 23.69
C PRO A 99 -0.38 -5.59 22.95
N VAL A 100 -0.28 -5.74 21.63
CA VAL A 100 -1.40 -6.12 20.78
C VAL A 100 -1.64 -7.56 21.18
N ALA A 101 -2.77 -7.83 21.84
CA ALA A 101 -3.30 -9.19 21.89
C ALA A 101 -3.14 -9.76 20.49
N PRO A 102 -2.52 -10.94 20.30
CA PRO A 102 -2.09 -11.40 18.99
C PRO A 102 -3.23 -11.13 18.02
N LYS A 103 -3.01 -10.21 17.07
CA LYS A 103 -3.99 -9.95 16.02
C LYS A 103 -4.11 -11.30 15.34
N VAL A 104 -5.14 -12.05 15.70
CA VAL A 104 -5.66 -13.12 14.87
C VAL A 104 -5.98 -12.36 13.59
N VAL A 105 -5.04 -12.37 12.65
CA VAL A 105 -5.21 -11.76 11.35
C VAL A 105 -6.37 -12.52 10.77
N SER A 106 -7.58 -11.98 10.93
CA SER A 106 -8.79 -12.66 10.56
C SER A 106 -8.70 -12.97 9.08
N ASP A 107 -9.27 -14.08 8.67
CA ASP A 107 -9.38 -14.48 7.26
C ASP A 107 -9.91 -13.35 6.34
N THR A 108 -10.59 -12.36 6.93
CA THR A 108 -11.16 -11.17 6.29
C THR A 108 -10.21 -9.98 6.17
N THR A 109 -9.01 -10.04 6.75
CA THR A 109 -8.02 -8.95 6.66
C THR A 109 -7.63 -8.73 5.20
N ILE A 110 -7.87 -7.52 4.69
CA ILE A 110 -7.48 -7.11 3.34
C ILE A 110 -5.97 -6.87 3.33
N LEU A 111 -5.24 -7.63 2.50
CA LEU A 111 -3.80 -7.47 2.33
C LEU A 111 -3.47 -6.63 1.10
N TYR A 112 -4.24 -6.81 0.02
CA TYR A 112 -4.01 -6.10 -1.22
C TYR A 112 -5.30 -5.56 -1.81
N ARG A 113 -5.21 -4.35 -2.37
CA ARG A 113 -6.30 -3.69 -3.08
C ARG A 113 -5.75 -3.03 -4.32
N VAL A 114 -6.46 -3.22 -5.43
CA VAL A 114 -6.25 -2.45 -6.65
C VAL A 114 -7.18 -1.24 -6.62
N SER A 115 -6.65 -0.07 -6.96
CA SER A 115 -7.47 1.11 -7.28
C SER A 115 -7.25 1.52 -8.74
N TYR A 116 -8.28 2.10 -9.32
CA TYR A 116 -8.27 2.64 -10.68
C TYR A 116 -8.86 4.05 -10.69
N SER A 117 -8.23 4.95 -11.43
CA SER A 117 -8.72 6.31 -11.66
C SER A 117 -9.02 6.49 -13.14
N GLU A 118 -10.29 6.70 -13.51
CA GLU A 118 -10.68 6.93 -14.91
C GLU A 118 -10.07 8.23 -15.47
N GLN A 119 -9.84 9.24 -14.62
CA GLN A 119 -9.24 10.51 -15.03
C GLN A 119 -7.76 10.38 -15.39
N SER A 120 -6.98 9.73 -14.54
CA SER A 120 -5.53 9.58 -14.75
C SER A 120 -5.16 8.29 -15.48
N ARG A 121 -6.09 7.33 -15.56
CA ARG A 121 -5.91 5.94 -16.02
C ARG A 121 -4.92 5.14 -15.19
N GLU A 122 -4.61 5.59 -13.97
CA GLU A 122 -3.61 4.91 -13.14
C GLU A 122 -4.23 3.70 -12.44
N ILE A 123 -3.56 2.55 -12.58
CA ILE A 123 -3.87 1.32 -11.87
C ILE A 123 -2.84 1.18 -10.76
N LEU A 124 -3.28 1.24 -9.51
CA LEU A 124 -2.41 1.15 -8.35
C LEU A 124 -2.69 -0.13 -7.56
N ILE A 125 -1.67 -0.77 -6.99
CA ILE A 125 -1.83 -1.82 -5.98
C ILE A 125 -1.33 -1.26 -4.65
N ASN A 126 -2.20 -1.14 -3.65
CA ASN A 126 -1.88 -0.52 -2.37
C ASN A 126 -1.19 0.85 -2.51
N GLY A 127 -1.55 1.61 -3.55
CA GLY A 127 -0.96 2.92 -3.87
C GLY A 127 0.26 2.90 -4.79
N PHE A 128 0.86 1.73 -5.07
CA PHE A 128 1.98 1.61 -6.02
C PHE A 128 1.49 1.54 -7.46
N LEU A 129 2.03 2.40 -8.33
CA LEU A 129 1.68 2.41 -9.75
C LEU A 129 2.09 1.10 -10.42
N LEU A 130 1.10 0.37 -10.92
CA LEU A 130 1.31 -0.85 -11.70
C LEU A 130 1.36 -0.54 -13.20
N ALA A 131 0.37 0.21 -13.68
CA ALA A 131 0.23 0.51 -15.10
C ALA A 131 -0.61 1.76 -15.34
N LYS A 132 -0.42 2.33 -16.53
CA LYS A 132 -1.20 3.46 -17.05
C LYS A 132 -1.60 3.14 -18.49
N PRO A 133 -2.67 2.35 -18.72
CA PRO A 133 -3.09 1.95 -20.06
C PRO A 133 -3.43 3.17 -20.92
N ASP A 134 -3.19 3.04 -22.23
CA ASP A 134 -3.49 4.07 -23.21
C ASP A 134 -4.98 4.37 -23.31
N PHE A 135 -5.32 5.66 -23.36
CA PHE A 135 -6.69 6.14 -23.37
C PHE A 135 -7.47 5.64 -24.59
N GLY A 136 -8.68 5.13 -24.36
CA GLY A 136 -9.57 4.67 -25.42
C GLY A 136 -9.12 3.38 -26.11
N LEU A 137 -8.04 2.74 -25.62
CA LEU A 137 -7.62 1.45 -26.13
C LEU A 137 -8.28 0.31 -25.36
N GLU A 138 -8.38 -0.83 -26.03
CA GLU A 138 -9.03 -2.04 -25.53
C GLU A 138 -8.61 -2.42 -24.09
N ASN A 139 -7.33 -2.27 -23.73
CA ASN A 139 -6.87 -2.61 -22.38
C ASN A 139 -7.49 -1.70 -21.30
N GLU A 140 -7.61 -0.40 -21.59
CA GLU A 140 -8.17 0.59 -20.68
C GLU A 140 -9.68 0.38 -20.51
N ILE A 141 -10.38 0.27 -21.63
CA ILE A 141 -11.83 0.07 -21.66
C ILE A 141 -12.23 -1.23 -20.95
N VAL A 142 -11.59 -2.35 -21.29
CA VAL A 142 -11.90 -3.65 -20.67
C VAL A 142 -11.54 -3.63 -19.19
N PHE A 143 -10.43 -3.01 -18.79
CA PHE A 143 -10.05 -2.92 -17.39
C PHE A 143 -11.02 -2.05 -16.56
N GLY A 144 -11.45 -0.91 -17.12
CA GLY A 144 -12.45 -0.05 -16.48
C GLY A 144 -13.74 -0.81 -16.17
N TYR A 145 -14.23 -1.58 -17.14
CA TYR A 145 -15.43 -2.41 -16.95
C TYR A 145 -15.22 -3.48 -15.87
N ILE A 146 -14.18 -4.31 -15.95
CA ILE A 146 -13.97 -5.38 -14.94
C ILE A 146 -13.67 -4.82 -13.54
N TYR A 147 -13.13 -3.59 -13.43
CA TYR A 147 -12.91 -2.91 -12.16
C TYR A 147 -14.23 -2.51 -11.47
N GLN A 148 -15.24 -2.11 -12.25
CA GLN A 148 -16.58 -1.80 -11.76
C GLN A 148 -17.38 -3.05 -11.36
N HIS A 149 -16.96 -4.23 -11.81
CA HIS A 149 -17.58 -5.54 -11.54
C HIS A 149 -16.64 -6.51 -10.80
N PRO A 150 -16.14 -6.15 -9.60
CA PRO A 150 -15.18 -6.97 -8.88
C PRO A 150 -15.81 -8.25 -8.33
N ASN A 151 -15.02 -9.33 -8.33
CA ASN A 151 -15.35 -10.68 -7.87
C ASN A 151 -16.44 -11.40 -8.69
N GLU A 152 -16.93 -10.77 -9.75
CA GLU A 152 -17.87 -11.36 -10.69
C GLU A 152 -17.15 -12.18 -11.76
N ARG A 153 -17.81 -13.24 -12.24
CA ARG A 153 -17.33 -14.03 -13.38
C ARG A 153 -17.98 -13.49 -14.65
N LEU A 154 -17.20 -12.75 -15.43
CA LEU A 154 -17.65 -12.08 -16.65
C LEU A 154 -17.22 -12.90 -17.88
N SER A 155 -18.12 -13.03 -18.85
CA SER A 155 -17.77 -13.65 -20.14
C SER A 155 -17.34 -12.59 -21.15
N LYS A 156 -16.50 -12.98 -22.12
CA LYS A 156 -16.09 -12.09 -23.21
C LYS A 156 -17.29 -11.49 -23.96
N ALA A 157 -18.27 -12.33 -24.31
CA ALA A 157 -19.47 -11.91 -25.03
C ALA A 157 -20.31 -10.90 -24.22
N GLN A 158 -20.40 -11.08 -22.90
CA GLN A 158 -21.10 -10.14 -22.02
C GLN A 158 -20.42 -8.76 -22.02
N ILE A 159 -19.09 -8.73 -21.88
CA ILE A 159 -18.34 -7.47 -21.89
C ILE A 159 -18.48 -6.77 -23.26
N GLU A 160 -18.38 -7.52 -24.36
CA GLU A 160 -18.57 -6.99 -25.71
C GLU A 160 -19.97 -6.41 -25.93
N GLN A 161 -21.00 -7.09 -25.40
CA GLN A 161 -22.38 -6.64 -25.48
C GLN A 161 -22.61 -5.35 -24.68
N ASP A 162 -22.17 -5.32 -23.42
CA ASP A 162 -22.43 -4.20 -22.51
C ASP A 162 -21.68 -2.92 -22.91
N LEU A 163 -20.48 -3.09 -23.48
CA LEU A 163 -19.65 -1.96 -23.94
C LEU A 163 -19.87 -1.60 -25.42
N HIS A 164 -20.62 -2.42 -26.17
CA HIS A 164 -20.78 -2.29 -27.62
C HIS A 164 -19.43 -2.22 -28.38
N ILE A 165 -18.47 -3.05 -27.98
CA ILE A 165 -17.15 -3.18 -28.61
C ILE A 165 -16.87 -4.62 -29.03
N SER A 166 -15.86 -4.82 -29.88
CA SER A 166 -15.26 -6.14 -30.09
C SER A 166 -13.91 -6.21 -29.39
N ILE A 167 -13.69 -7.26 -28.60
CA ILE A 167 -12.43 -7.51 -27.92
C ILE A 167 -11.60 -8.43 -28.82
N GLY A 168 -10.53 -7.92 -29.42
CA GLY A 168 -9.61 -8.69 -30.25
C GLY A 168 -8.64 -9.55 -29.43
N LYS A 169 -8.16 -9.05 -28.29
CA LYS A 169 -7.16 -9.77 -27.47
C LYS A 169 -7.80 -10.82 -26.57
N SER A 170 -6.98 -11.79 -26.14
CA SER A 170 -7.38 -12.68 -25.05
C SER A 170 -7.29 -11.97 -23.71
N PHE A 171 -8.11 -12.38 -22.74
CA PHE A 171 -8.03 -11.86 -21.37
C PHE A 171 -6.64 -12.02 -20.75
N HIS A 172 -5.95 -13.14 -21.04
CA HIS A 172 -4.57 -13.33 -20.60
C HIS A 172 -3.65 -12.21 -21.10
N LYS A 173 -3.79 -11.81 -22.38
CA LYS A 173 -2.95 -10.78 -22.96
C LYS A 173 -3.29 -9.38 -22.46
N ILE A 174 -4.57 -9.09 -22.25
CA ILE A 174 -5.02 -7.81 -21.66
C ILE A 174 -4.40 -7.64 -20.28
N VAL A 175 -4.58 -8.63 -19.39
CA VAL A 175 -4.08 -8.58 -18.02
C VAL A 175 -2.54 -8.52 -17.97
N GLU A 176 -1.85 -9.23 -18.86
CA GLU A 176 -0.39 -9.17 -18.99
C GLU A 176 0.12 -7.79 -19.43
N ASN A 177 -0.59 -7.14 -20.38
CA ASN A 177 -0.27 -5.79 -20.86
C ASN A 177 -0.49 -4.73 -19.77
N LEU A 178 -1.38 -4.99 -18.82
CA LEU A 178 -1.64 -4.14 -17.66
C LEU A 178 -0.64 -4.37 -16.51
N GLY A 179 0.43 -5.15 -16.74
CA GLY A 179 1.48 -5.38 -15.74
C GLY A 179 1.19 -6.51 -14.75
N PHE A 180 -0.01 -7.08 -14.74
CA PHE A 180 -0.34 -8.23 -13.89
C PHE A 180 0.30 -9.51 -14.46
N ARG A 181 1.49 -9.83 -13.96
CA ARG A 181 2.28 -11.01 -14.35
C ARG A 181 2.56 -11.90 -13.14
N GLY A 182 2.93 -13.16 -13.40
CA GLY A 182 3.31 -14.12 -12.35
C GLY A 182 2.27 -14.21 -11.23
N ASP A 183 2.70 -13.96 -10.01
CA ASP A 183 1.85 -14.06 -8.81
C ASP A 183 0.86 -12.91 -8.69
N LEU A 184 1.16 -11.70 -9.20
CA LEU A 184 0.17 -10.61 -9.28
C LEU A 184 -1.05 -11.04 -10.09
N ARG A 185 -0.82 -11.68 -11.24
CA ARG A 185 -1.90 -12.20 -12.08
C ARG A 185 -2.74 -13.23 -11.32
N LYS A 186 -2.11 -14.22 -10.68
CA LYS A 186 -2.82 -15.28 -9.96
C LYS A 186 -3.63 -14.75 -8.78
N THR A 187 -3.09 -13.73 -8.10
CA THR A 187 -3.72 -13.13 -6.94
C THR A 187 -4.96 -12.33 -7.30
N PHE A 188 -4.88 -11.52 -8.35
CA PHE A 188 -5.97 -10.62 -8.73
C PHE A 188 -6.90 -11.17 -9.81
N PHE A 189 -6.55 -12.25 -10.53
CA PHE A 189 -7.36 -12.72 -11.66
C PHE A 189 -7.50 -14.23 -11.73
N ASP A 190 -8.74 -14.66 -11.99
CA ASP A 190 -9.02 -15.97 -12.58
C ASP A 190 -9.34 -15.78 -14.06
N ILE A 191 -8.55 -16.40 -14.92
CA ILE A 191 -8.68 -16.22 -16.36
C ILE A 191 -8.81 -17.59 -17.02
N SER A 192 -9.80 -17.71 -17.89
CA SER A 192 -9.95 -18.80 -18.83
C SER A 192 -9.97 -18.25 -20.26
N LYS A 193 -10.20 -19.12 -21.25
CA LYS A 193 -10.32 -18.68 -22.65
C LYS A 193 -11.47 -17.68 -22.87
N THR A 194 -12.56 -17.82 -22.12
CA THR A 194 -13.82 -17.09 -22.37
C THR A 194 -14.34 -16.29 -21.18
N TYR A 195 -13.80 -16.53 -19.98
CA TYR A 195 -14.21 -15.87 -18.76
C TYR A 195 -13.02 -15.22 -18.04
N ILE A 196 -13.32 -14.13 -17.34
CA ILE A 196 -12.44 -13.44 -16.43
C ILE A 196 -13.18 -13.16 -15.12
N ARG A 197 -12.46 -13.26 -13.99
CA ARG A 197 -12.90 -12.74 -12.69
C ARG A 197 -11.77 -11.93 -12.09
N PHE A 198 -12.06 -10.70 -11.71
CA PHE A 198 -11.12 -9.80 -11.06
C PHE A 198 -11.36 -9.80 -9.55
N ARG A 199 -10.40 -10.28 -8.76
CA ARG A 199 -10.50 -10.38 -7.30
C ARG A 199 -10.01 -9.10 -6.66
N ASN A 200 -10.92 -8.30 -6.11
CA ASN A 200 -10.57 -7.05 -5.45
C ASN A 200 -11.64 -6.70 -4.40
N PRO A 201 -11.28 -6.45 -3.12
CA PRO A 201 -9.96 -6.60 -2.52
C PRO A 201 -9.52 -8.07 -2.35
N VAL A 202 -8.23 -8.29 -2.12
CA VAL A 202 -7.66 -9.61 -1.79
C VAL A 202 -7.42 -9.70 -0.29
N THR A 203 -8.03 -10.71 0.34
CA THR A 203 -7.84 -11.00 1.76
C THR A 203 -6.72 -12.00 2.01
N LYS A 204 -6.28 -12.10 3.27
CA LYS A 204 -5.31 -13.11 3.71
C LYS A 204 -5.75 -14.53 3.33
N LYS A 205 -6.99 -14.91 3.61
CA LYS A 205 -7.54 -16.22 3.21
C LYS A 205 -7.46 -16.44 1.70
N GLY A 206 -7.72 -15.38 0.92
CA GLY A 206 -7.58 -15.42 -0.53
C GLY A 206 -6.14 -15.70 -0.97
N LEU A 207 -5.16 -15.08 -0.32
CA LEU A 207 -3.73 -15.29 -0.59
C LEU A 207 -3.26 -16.69 -0.18
N ASP A 208 -3.65 -17.13 1.02
CA ASP A 208 -3.31 -18.44 1.59
C ASP A 208 -3.86 -19.57 0.70
N SER A 209 -5.07 -19.40 0.16
CA SER A 209 -5.67 -20.37 -0.79
C SER A 209 -4.89 -20.55 -2.09
N LEU A 210 -3.98 -19.62 -2.41
CA LEU A 210 -3.12 -19.66 -3.59
C LEU A 210 -1.69 -20.10 -3.26
N ASN A 211 -1.39 -20.41 -2.01
CA ASN A 211 -0.03 -20.67 -1.50
C ASN A 211 0.95 -19.54 -1.85
N ILE A 212 0.51 -18.29 -1.74
CA ILE A 212 1.35 -17.10 -1.92
C ILE A 212 1.52 -16.46 -0.56
N GLU A 213 2.74 -16.36 -0.05
CA GLU A 213 3.01 -15.72 1.25
C GLU A 213 2.94 -14.19 1.15
N THR A 214 3.57 -13.63 0.12
CA THR A 214 3.63 -12.17 -0.13
C THR A 214 3.76 -11.87 -1.62
N LEU A 215 3.21 -10.73 -2.05
CA LEU A 215 3.40 -10.21 -3.40
C LEU A 215 4.62 -9.30 -3.50
N LYS A 216 5.41 -9.46 -4.56
CA LYS A 216 6.44 -8.49 -4.96
C LYS A 216 5.77 -7.40 -5.79
N LEU A 217 5.61 -6.21 -5.20
CA LEU A 217 5.09 -5.05 -5.90
C LEU A 217 6.21 -4.37 -6.72
N PRO A 218 5.88 -3.77 -7.88
CA PRO A 218 6.86 -3.01 -8.66
C PRO A 218 7.38 -1.82 -7.83
N LEU A 219 8.70 -1.62 -7.87
CA LEU A 219 9.34 -0.44 -7.30
C LEU A 219 8.98 0.78 -8.15
N THR A 220 8.43 1.82 -7.56
CA THR A 220 8.27 3.13 -8.22
C THR A 220 9.64 3.79 -8.35
N ASN A 221 10.06 4.08 -9.58
CA ASN A 221 11.18 4.99 -9.88
C ASN A 221 10.76 6.43 -9.67
#